data_AF-A0A8C5MWC2-F1
#
_entry.id   AF-A0A8C5MWC2-F1
#
_cell.length_a   1.000
_cell.length_b   1.000
_cell.length_c   1.000
_cell.angle_alpha   90.00
_cell.angle_beta   90.00
_cell.angle_gamma   90.00
#
_symmetry.space_group_name_H-M   'P 1'
#
loop_
_entity.id
_entity.type
_entity.pdbx_description
1 polymer ?
#
loop_
_entity_poly.entity_id
_entity_poly.type
_entity_poly.pdbx_seq_one_letter_code
_entity_poly.pdbx_strand_id
1 'polypeptide(L)'
;MHAINCRIVAFSGHALSCVQCVSLGMNFCNGLGASCPSDHMCGATYVETTGNGTVFSRNYMRYCVPTKECNLQGSLSIINNIVHRLGTTCCETDNCTPTLPILPSANTRLNGLVCSTCVTSASKWCHTTATMKCTGNENMCALQSTTNEGNVSMASALRGCATKSLCDLGRQTAGTAVQKIDVKYTCSSGTAGLYSGLTLSFIAILINGLGQS
;
A
#
# COMPACT_ATOMS: atom_id res chain seq x y z
N MET A 1 -58.46 -5.46 -21.45
CA MET A 1 -57.28 -6.26 -21.10
C MET A 1 -56.09 -5.63 -21.83
N HIS A 2 -55.30 -4.80 -21.13
CA HIS A 2 -54.16 -4.11 -21.74
C HIS A 2 -52.91 -4.98 -21.58
N ALA A 3 -52.38 -5.49 -22.69
CA ALA A 3 -51.12 -6.21 -22.71
C ALA A 3 -49.96 -5.21 -22.64
N ILE A 4 -49.27 -5.17 -21.51
CA ILE A 4 -48.03 -4.41 -21.34
C ILE A 4 -46.92 -5.22 -22.03
N ASN A 5 -46.47 -4.73 -23.18
CA ASN A 5 -45.41 -5.32 -23.96
C ASN A 5 -44.05 -4.97 -23.33
N CYS A 6 -43.54 -5.84 -22.46
CA CYS A 6 -42.23 -5.67 -21.85
C CYS A 6 -41.13 -5.98 -22.87
N ARG A 7 -40.54 -4.94 -23.47
CA ARG A 7 -39.32 -5.11 -24.28
C ARG A 7 -38.15 -5.35 -23.35
N ILE A 8 -37.67 -6.59 -23.30
CA ILE A 8 -36.39 -6.94 -22.70
C ILE A 8 -35.29 -6.29 -23.56
N VAL A 9 -34.68 -5.21 -23.08
CA VAL A 9 -33.46 -4.67 -23.66
C VAL A 9 -32.31 -5.49 -23.09
N ALA A 10 -31.82 -6.45 -23.88
CA ALA A 10 -30.60 -7.17 -23.57
C ALA A 10 -29.40 -6.24 -23.78
N PHE A 11 -28.91 -5.61 -22.71
CA PHE A 11 -27.56 -5.06 -22.72
C PHE A 11 -26.60 -6.25 -22.71
N SER A 12 -26.04 -6.60 -23.87
CA SER A 12 -24.85 -7.45 -23.92
C SER A 12 -23.67 -6.63 -23.38
N GLY A 13 -23.63 -6.41 -22.07
CA GLY A 13 -22.48 -5.78 -21.42
C GLY A 13 -21.27 -6.67 -21.68
N HIS A 14 -20.46 -6.32 -22.67
CA HIS A 14 -19.19 -6.98 -22.91
C HIS A 14 -18.32 -6.74 -21.66
N ALA A 15 -17.83 -7.82 -21.06
CA ALA A 15 -16.90 -7.71 -19.95
C ALA A 15 -15.57 -7.18 -20.48
N LEU A 16 -15.07 -6.10 -19.88
CA LEU A 16 -13.81 -5.47 -20.22
C LEU A 16 -12.69 -6.51 -20.21
N SER A 17 -11.87 -6.56 -21.26
CA SER A 17 -10.70 -7.43 -21.35
C SER A 17 -9.41 -6.61 -21.24
N CYS A 18 -8.49 -7.01 -20.37
CA CYS A 18 -7.24 -6.28 -20.12
C CYS A 18 -6.02 -7.17 -20.27
N VAL A 19 -4.93 -6.61 -20.79
CA VAL A 19 -3.62 -7.28 -20.85
C VAL A 19 -3.14 -7.57 -19.43
N GLN A 20 -2.79 -8.83 -19.18
CA GLN A 20 -2.21 -9.28 -17.92
C GLN A 20 -0.74 -9.65 -18.09
N CYS A 21 0.16 -8.97 -17.37
CA CYS A 21 1.59 -9.27 -17.38
C CYS A 21 2.32 -8.71 -16.16
N VAL A 22 3.50 -9.28 -15.89
CA VAL A 22 4.45 -8.83 -14.87
C VAL A 22 5.84 -8.78 -15.49
N SER A 23 6.60 -7.74 -15.16
CA SER A 23 7.98 -7.56 -15.60
C SER A 23 8.85 -7.08 -14.44
N LEU A 24 10.03 -7.68 -14.32
CA LEU A 24 11.06 -7.32 -13.34
C LEU A 24 12.15 -6.51 -14.04
N GLY A 25 12.54 -5.38 -13.45
CA GLY A 25 13.60 -4.51 -13.97
C GLY A 25 13.18 -3.54 -15.08
N MET A 26 12.10 -3.83 -15.81
CA MET A 26 11.56 -2.96 -16.87
C MET A 26 10.32 -2.18 -16.41
N ASN A 27 9.99 -1.11 -17.13
CA ASN A 27 8.80 -0.28 -16.93
C ASN A 27 7.69 -0.56 -17.96
N PHE A 28 7.78 -1.68 -18.68
CA PHE A 28 6.78 -2.14 -19.62
C PHE A 28 6.66 -3.66 -19.55
N CYS A 29 5.50 -4.17 -19.95
CA CYS A 29 5.27 -5.59 -20.16
C CYS A 29 4.15 -5.78 -21.19
N ASN A 30 4.17 -6.94 -21.84
CA ASN A 30 3.12 -7.41 -22.73
C ASN A 30 2.68 -8.81 -22.29
N GLY A 31 1.45 -9.16 -22.61
CA GLY A 31 0.85 -10.43 -22.23
C GLY A 31 -0.48 -10.63 -22.96
N LEU A 32 -1.24 -11.63 -22.54
CA LEU A 32 -2.55 -11.93 -23.10
C LEU A 32 -3.64 -11.10 -22.42
N GLY A 33 -4.70 -10.80 -23.16
CA GLY A 33 -5.91 -10.20 -22.62
C GLY A 33 -6.73 -11.22 -21.84
N ALA A 34 -7.28 -10.81 -20.70
CA ALA A 34 -8.20 -11.61 -19.91
C ALA A 34 -9.38 -10.75 -19.42
N SER A 35 -10.55 -11.40 -19.31
CA SER A 35 -11.79 -10.77 -18.85
C SER A 35 -11.66 -10.29 -17.41
N CYS A 36 -12.12 -9.07 -17.15
CA CYS A 36 -12.12 -8.43 -15.85
C CYS A 36 -13.45 -8.60 -15.11
N PRO A 37 -13.42 -8.64 -13.77
CA PRO A 37 -14.65 -8.52 -12.98
C PRO A 37 -15.34 -7.18 -13.24
N SER A 38 -16.62 -7.10 -12.90
CA SER A 38 -17.33 -5.83 -12.85
C SER A 38 -16.63 -4.87 -11.88
N ASP A 39 -16.71 -3.56 -12.15
CA ASP A 39 -16.04 -2.49 -11.37
C ASP A 39 -14.49 -2.57 -11.37
N HIS A 40 -13.91 -3.09 -12.46
CA HIS A 40 -12.48 -3.06 -12.71
C HIS A 40 -12.17 -2.33 -14.02
N MET A 41 -10.97 -1.77 -14.08
CA MET A 41 -10.39 -1.11 -15.25
C MET A 41 -9.09 -1.80 -15.65
N CYS A 42 -8.59 -1.54 -16.85
CA CYS A 42 -7.24 -1.94 -17.22
C CYS A 42 -6.25 -1.06 -16.48
N GLY A 43 -5.45 -1.65 -15.60
CA GLY A 43 -4.48 -0.94 -14.78
C GLY A 43 -3.04 -1.25 -15.17
N ALA A 44 -2.17 -0.27 -14.94
CA ALA A 44 -0.73 -0.46 -14.87
C ALA A 44 -0.27 -0.05 -13.47
N THR A 45 0.53 -0.90 -12.83
CA THR A 45 1.13 -0.64 -11.52
C THR A 45 2.63 -0.68 -11.66
N TYR A 46 3.29 0.37 -11.18
CA TYR A 46 4.74 0.47 -11.15
C TYR A 46 5.20 0.57 -9.70
N VAL A 47 6.12 -0.31 -9.33
CA VAL A 47 6.73 -0.35 -8.00
C VAL A 47 8.23 -0.22 -8.12
N GLU A 48 8.80 0.80 -7.49
CA GLU A 48 10.23 0.99 -7.38
C GLU A 48 10.66 0.84 -5.91
N THR A 49 11.74 0.08 -5.68
CA THR A 49 12.36 0.01 -4.36
C THR A 49 13.74 0.62 -4.41
N THR A 50 13.97 1.57 -3.52
CA THR A 50 15.27 2.23 -3.34
C THR A 50 15.85 1.90 -1.98
N GLY A 51 17.17 1.76 -1.90
CA GLY A 51 17.93 1.62 -0.65
C GLY A 51 19.04 2.65 -0.64
N ASN A 52 19.09 3.49 0.40
CA ASN A 52 20.05 4.59 0.49
C ASN A 52 20.04 5.51 -0.75
N GLY A 53 18.86 5.74 -1.33
CA GLY A 53 18.69 6.57 -2.54
C GLY A 53 18.97 5.86 -3.87
N THR A 54 19.53 4.64 -3.86
CA THR A 54 19.80 3.87 -5.07
C THR A 54 18.67 2.89 -5.38
N VAL A 55 18.19 2.89 -6.62
CA VAL A 55 17.19 1.93 -7.11
C VAL A 55 17.82 0.55 -7.24
N PHE A 56 17.25 -0.46 -6.58
CA PHE A 56 17.72 -1.85 -6.71
C PHE A 56 16.61 -2.83 -7.14
N SER A 57 15.34 -2.39 -7.17
CA SER A 57 14.24 -3.19 -7.70
C SER A 57 13.22 -2.32 -8.42
N ARG A 58 12.73 -2.83 -9.55
CA ARG A 58 11.63 -2.25 -10.34
C ARG A 58 10.70 -3.37 -10.74
N ASN A 59 9.40 -3.16 -10.56
CA ASN A 59 8.37 -4.11 -10.92
C ASN A 59 7.29 -3.35 -11.68
N TYR A 60 6.95 -3.83 -12.87
CA TYR A 60 5.88 -3.26 -13.68
C TYR A 60 4.85 -4.34 -13.98
N MET A 61 3.58 -4.03 -13.75
CA MET A 61 2.49 -4.99 -13.85
C MET A 61 1.32 -4.37 -14.62
N ARG A 62 0.65 -5.16 -15.44
CA ARG A 62 -0.65 -4.83 -16.04
C ARG A 62 -1.66 -5.89 -15.65
N TYR A 63 -2.83 -5.47 -15.19
CA TYR A 63 -3.91 -6.37 -14.75
C TYR A 63 -5.23 -5.62 -14.61
N CYS A 64 -6.31 -6.35 -14.33
CA CYS A 64 -7.59 -5.76 -13.94
C CYS A 64 -7.45 -5.15 -12.54
N VAL A 65 -7.58 -3.84 -12.41
CA VAL A 65 -7.51 -3.14 -11.12
C VAL A 65 -8.90 -2.66 -10.71
N PRO A 66 -9.28 -2.75 -9.43
CA PRO A 66 -10.49 -2.10 -8.94
C PRO A 66 -10.44 -0.59 -9.23
N THR A 67 -11.57 -0.01 -9.64
CA THR A 67 -11.64 1.42 -10.03
C THR A 67 -11.07 2.37 -8.97
N LYS A 68 -11.26 2.03 -7.68
CA LYS A 68 -10.76 2.81 -6.52
C LYS A 68 -9.22 2.90 -6.44
N GLU A 69 -8.49 2.09 -7.20
CA GLU A 69 -7.02 1.98 -7.16
C GLU A 69 -6.35 2.72 -8.31
N CYS A 70 -7.16 3.29 -9.20
CA CYS A 70 -6.70 4.08 -10.31
C CYS A 70 -6.09 5.40 -9.84
N ASN A 71 -5.01 5.81 -10.52
CA ASN A 71 -4.31 7.07 -10.28
C ASN A 71 -3.78 7.22 -8.83
N LEU A 72 -3.53 6.09 -8.17
CA LEU A 72 -3.00 6.07 -6.82
C LEU A 72 -1.48 6.23 -6.85
N GLN A 73 -0.97 7.05 -5.93
CA GLN A 73 0.45 7.16 -5.64
C GLN A 73 0.66 6.96 -4.14
N GLY A 74 1.68 6.21 -3.78
CA GLY A 74 1.98 5.97 -2.38
C GLY A 74 3.41 5.53 -2.14
N SER A 75 3.86 5.70 -0.91
CA SER A 75 5.17 5.21 -0.48
C SER A 75 5.06 4.53 0.87
N LEU A 76 5.97 3.58 1.07
CA LEU A 76 6.19 2.93 2.34
C LEU A 76 7.70 2.80 2.59
N SER A 77 8.16 3.40 3.68
CA SER A 77 9.54 3.39 4.13
C SER A 77 9.71 2.47 5.33
N ILE A 78 10.80 1.71 5.34
CA ILE A 78 11.15 0.78 6.42
C ILE A 78 12.60 1.02 6.87
N ILE A 79 13.07 0.19 7.80
CA ILE A 79 14.44 0.24 8.34
C ILE A 79 15.51 0.21 7.21
N ASN A 80 16.71 0.72 7.50
CA ASN A 80 17.85 0.78 6.58
C ASN A 80 17.61 1.66 5.32
N ASN A 81 16.78 2.71 5.45
CA ASN A 81 16.46 3.65 4.36
C ASN A 81 15.93 2.95 3.10
N ILE A 82 15.22 1.83 3.29
CA ILE A 82 14.53 1.14 2.19
C ILE A 82 13.18 1.82 2.01
N VAL A 83 12.90 2.26 0.79
CA VAL A 83 11.67 2.95 0.41
C VAL A 83 11.05 2.23 -0.78
N HIS A 84 9.81 1.80 -0.60
CA HIS A 84 8.95 1.29 -1.65
C HIS A 84 8.06 2.42 -2.15
N ARG A 85 8.07 2.69 -3.44
CA ARG A 85 7.19 3.66 -4.10
C ARG A 85 6.29 2.91 -5.06
N LEU A 86 5.01 3.26 -5.04
CA LEU A 86 3.97 2.68 -5.88
C LEU A 86 3.24 3.79 -6.62
N GLY A 87 2.95 3.52 -7.89
CA GLY A 87 2.06 4.31 -8.71
C GLY A 87 1.15 3.40 -9.53
N THR A 88 -0.10 3.82 -9.72
CA THR A 88 -1.09 3.11 -10.56
C THR A 88 -1.73 4.09 -11.54
N THR A 89 -2.01 3.64 -12.75
CA THR A 89 -2.77 4.39 -13.78
C THR A 89 -3.71 3.43 -14.49
N CYS A 90 -4.81 3.95 -15.04
CA CYS A 90 -5.86 3.13 -15.63
C CYS A 90 -6.35 3.64 -17.00
N CYS A 91 -7.04 2.75 -17.71
CA CYS A 91 -7.84 3.06 -18.89
C CYS A 91 -9.04 2.10 -19.00
N GLU A 92 -10.05 2.50 -19.78
CA GLU A 92 -11.41 1.94 -19.70
C GLU A 92 -11.85 1.08 -20.90
N THR A 93 -11.02 0.96 -21.94
CA THR A 93 -11.39 0.22 -23.17
C THR A 93 -10.65 -1.11 -23.28
N ASP A 94 -11.19 -2.05 -24.05
CA ASP A 94 -10.57 -3.37 -24.23
C ASP A 94 -9.11 -3.28 -24.67
N ASN A 95 -8.26 -4.02 -23.96
CA ASN A 95 -6.82 -4.12 -24.16
C ASN A 95 -6.08 -2.78 -24.27
N CYS A 96 -6.65 -1.71 -23.70
CA CYS A 96 -6.01 -0.42 -23.67
C CYS A 96 -4.66 -0.48 -22.92
N THR A 97 -3.79 0.45 -23.26
CA THR A 97 -2.49 0.58 -22.62
C THR A 97 -2.53 1.82 -21.73
N PRO A 98 -2.59 1.64 -20.39
CA PRO A 98 -2.48 2.76 -19.48
C PRO A 98 -1.15 3.48 -19.68
N THR A 99 -1.12 4.77 -19.37
CA THR A 99 0.13 5.54 -19.32
C THR A 99 1.11 4.93 -18.30
N LEU A 100 2.40 5.28 -18.37
CA LEU A 100 3.33 4.86 -17.33
C LEU A 100 2.96 5.52 -15.99
N PRO A 101 2.80 4.77 -14.88
CA PRO A 101 2.49 5.38 -13.59
C PRO A 101 3.62 6.29 -13.08
N ILE A 102 3.21 7.42 -12.51
CA ILE A 102 4.12 8.35 -11.84
C ILE A 102 4.30 7.88 -10.38
N LEU A 103 5.53 7.93 -9.89
CA LEU A 103 5.85 7.60 -8.49
C LEU A 103 5.95 8.88 -7.65
N PRO A 104 5.59 8.81 -6.36
CA PRO A 104 5.72 9.97 -5.47
C PRO A 104 7.19 10.39 -5.32
N SER A 105 7.45 11.69 -5.34
CA SER A 105 8.78 12.24 -5.10
C SER A 105 9.29 11.90 -3.69
N ALA A 106 10.59 11.66 -3.56
CA ALA A 106 11.22 11.53 -2.25
C ALA A 106 11.13 12.85 -1.47
N ASN A 107 10.67 12.79 -0.23
CA ASN A 107 10.74 13.91 0.71
C ASN A 107 11.30 13.40 2.03
N THR A 108 12.54 13.79 2.31
CA THR A 108 13.31 13.31 3.47
C THR A 108 13.14 14.19 4.71
N ARG A 109 12.30 15.23 4.65
CA ARG A 109 12.02 16.09 5.80
C ARG A 109 11.22 15.32 6.84
N LEU A 110 11.70 15.26 8.07
CA LEU A 110 10.99 14.64 9.20
C LEU A 110 9.60 15.25 9.40
N ASN A 111 8.60 14.42 9.62
CA ASN A 111 7.21 14.85 9.84
C ASN A 111 6.72 14.68 11.30
N GLY A 112 7.58 14.19 12.19
CA GLY A 112 7.30 14.05 13.64
C GLY A 112 6.59 12.76 14.05
N LEU A 113 6.15 11.93 13.10
CA LEU A 113 5.57 10.63 13.38
C LEU A 113 6.67 9.59 13.64
N VAL A 114 6.45 8.73 14.64
CA VAL A 114 7.33 7.59 14.95
C VAL A 114 6.56 6.29 14.80
N CYS A 115 7.12 5.36 14.04
CA CYS A 115 6.50 4.06 13.76
C CYS A 115 7.45 2.91 14.11
N SER A 116 6.88 1.77 14.51
CA SER A 116 7.63 0.51 14.60
C SER A 116 8.10 0.08 13.21
N THR A 117 9.29 -0.54 13.14
CA THR A 117 9.82 -1.04 11.86
C THR A 117 10.47 -2.42 11.97
N CYS A 118 10.22 -3.25 10.96
CA CYS A 118 10.82 -4.57 10.77
C CYS A 118 10.53 -5.12 9.37
N VAL A 119 11.22 -6.20 9.01
CA VAL A 119 10.98 -6.98 7.81
C VAL A 119 11.14 -8.47 8.14
N THR A 120 10.31 -9.33 7.54
CA THR A 120 10.43 -10.79 7.61
C THR A 120 9.93 -11.41 6.31
N SER A 121 10.56 -12.50 5.87
CA SER A 121 10.18 -13.28 4.69
C SER A 121 9.55 -14.64 5.02
N ALA A 122 9.17 -14.86 6.28
CA ALA A 122 8.65 -16.14 6.76
C ALA A 122 7.24 -16.05 7.40
N SER A 123 6.69 -14.86 7.60
CA SER A 123 5.44 -14.65 8.32
C SER A 123 4.68 -13.44 7.81
N LYS A 124 3.35 -13.41 8.03
CA LYS A 124 2.49 -12.24 7.77
C LYS A 124 2.61 -11.15 8.84
N TRP A 125 3.46 -11.36 9.84
CA TRP A 125 3.70 -10.40 10.93
C TRP A 125 5.15 -10.44 11.38
N CYS A 126 5.70 -9.28 11.76
CA CYS A 126 6.97 -9.18 12.45
C CYS A 126 6.81 -8.41 13.77
N HIS A 127 7.34 -8.99 14.85
CA HIS A 127 7.45 -8.35 16.15
C HIS A 127 8.74 -7.53 16.19
N THR A 128 8.69 -6.35 16.78
CA THR A 128 9.83 -5.44 16.86
C THR A 128 9.62 -4.43 17.97
N THR A 129 10.71 -4.05 18.64
CA THR A 129 10.79 -2.86 19.50
C THR A 129 11.49 -1.71 18.79
N ALA A 130 12.09 -1.96 17.61
CA ALA A 130 12.75 -0.93 16.82
C ALA A 130 11.73 0.05 16.24
N THR A 131 12.11 1.32 16.24
CA THR A 131 11.29 2.42 15.71
C THR A 131 12.07 3.20 14.66
N MET A 132 11.33 3.91 13.81
CA MET A 132 11.87 4.83 12.82
C MET A 132 11.08 6.15 12.85
N LYS A 133 11.73 7.24 12.45
CA LYS A 133 11.09 8.54 12.27
C LYS A 133 10.61 8.67 10.84
N CYS A 134 9.36 9.07 10.65
CA CYS A 134 8.78 9.21 9.33
C CYS A 134 9.10 10.57 8.70
N THR A 135 9.00 10.61 7.37
CA THR A 135 9.36 11.76 6.56
C THR A 135 8.27 12.10 5.54
N GLY A 136 8.21 13.37 5.15
CA GLY A 136 7.30 13.84 4.11
C GLY A 136 5.85 13.45 4.39
N ASN A 137 5.20 12.88 3.38
CA ASN A 137 3.77 12.56 3.41
C ASN A 137 3.47 11.16 4.00
N GLU A 138 4.47 10.46 4.53
CA GLU A 138 4.27 9.18 5.21
C GLU A 138 3.76 9.43 6.63
N ASN A 139 2.47 9.73 6.72
CA ASN A 139 1.78 10.15 7.94
C ASN A 139 0.99 9.02 8.62
N MET A 140 1.24 7.77 8.24
CA MET A 140 0.65 6.58 8.86
C MET A 140 1.74 5.58 9.25
N CYS A 141 1.54 4.85 10.33
CA CYS A 141 2.28 3.62 10.58
C CYS A 141 1.57 2.47 9.90
N ALA A 142 2.30 1.67 9.12
CA ALA A 142 1.72 0.55 8.37
C ALA A 142 2.42 -0.77 8.66
N LEU A 143 1.63 -1.82 8.71
CA LEU A 143 2.04 -3.19 8.47
C LEU A 143 1.55 -3.59 7.08
N GLN A 144 2.45 -3.98 6.19
CA GLN A 144 2.10 -4.70 4.97
C GLN A 144 2.37 -6.18 5.19
N SER A 145 1.36 -7.01 4.97
CA SER A 145 1.49 -8.47 4.93
C SER A 145 1.32 -8.91 3.48
N THR A 146 2.23 -9.74 2.99
CA THR A 146 2.15 -10.32 1.64
C THR A 146 2.07 -11.84 1.75
N THR A 147 1.16 -12.45 1.00
CA THR A 147 1.09 -13.90 0.81
C THR A 147 1.20 -14.19 -0.68
N ASN A 148 2.17 -15.00 -1.07
CA ASN A 148 2.29 -15.51 -2.43
C ASN A 148 1.87 -16.98 -2.38
N GLU A 149 0.73 -17.31 -2.99
CA GLU A 149 0.19 -18.66 -3.10
C GLU A 149 0.46 -19.17 -4.52
N GLY A 150 0.97 -20.40 -4.63
CA GLY A 150 1.35 -21.05 -5.89
C GLY A 150 1.88 -22.44 -5.58
N ASN A 151 2.88 -22.92 -6.31
CA ASN A 151 3.52 -24.20 -6.01
C ASN A 151 4.21 -24.23 -4.64
N VAL A 152 4.75 -23.08 -4.20
CA VAL A 152 5.27 -22.87 -2.86
C VAL A 152 4.61 -21.64 -2.29
N SER A 153 3.93 -21.80 -1.15
CA SER A 153 3.32 -20.68 -0.45
C SER A 153 4.35 -19.95 0.41
N MET A 154 4.51 -18.65 0.19
CA MET A 154 5.42 -17.79 0.95
C MET A 154 4.64 -16.65 1.60
N ALA A 155 5.07 -16.26 2.80
CA ALA A 155 4.51 -15.12 3.51
C ALA A 155 5.62 -14.15 3.92
N SER A 156 5.39 -12.86 3.74
CA SER A 156 6.29 -11.81 4.21
C SER A 156 5.52 -10.69 4.90
N ALA A 157 6.23 -9.95 5.73
CA ALA A 157 5.69 -8.77 6.35
C ALA A 157 6.75 -7.69 6.52
N LEU A 158 6.31 -6.45 6.41
CA LEU A 158 7.12 -5.28 6.66
C LEU A 158 6.34 -4.27 7.49
N ARG A 159 7.07 -3.47 8.27
CA ARG A 159 6.53 -2.37 9.05
C ARG A 159 7.33 -1.11 8.86
N GLY A 160 6.62 0.01 8.84
CA GLY A 160 7.25 1.32 8.87
C GLY A 160 6.26 2.43 8.61
N CYS A 161 6.75 3.48 7.97
CA CYS A 161 5.99 4.68 7.65
C CYS A 161 5.34 4.53 6.28
N ALA A 162 4.10 4.95 6.13
CA ALA A 162 3.38 4.87 4.86
C ALA A 162 2.55 6.12 4.59
N THR A 163 2.31 6.41 3.32
CA THR A 163 1.30 7.38 2.93
C THR A 163 -0.09 6.83 3.21
N LYS A 164 -1.02 7.69 3.61
CA LYS A 164 -2.43 7.31 3.82
C LYS A 164 -3.08 6.64 2.59
N SER A 165 -2.66 7.00 1.38
CA SER A 165 -3.14 6.34 0.15
C SER A 165 -2.91 4.83 0.13
N LEU A 166 -1.75 4.33 0.60
CA LEU A 166 -1.52 2.89 0.70
C LEU A 166 -2.40 2.23 1.77
N CYS A 167 -2.67 2.93 2.86
CA CYS A 167 -3.56 2.44 3.91
C CYS A 167 -5.02 2.32 3.43
N ASP A 168 -5.44 3.23 2.55
CA ASP A 168 -6.80 3.27 2.02
C ASP A 168 -7.05 2.14 0.99
N LEU A 169 -5.99 1.53 0.43
CA LEU A 169 -6.10 0.32 -0.39
C LEU A 169 -6.62 -0.88 0.40
N GLY A 170 -6.25 -1.01 1.68
CA GLY A 170 -6.62 -2.16 2.51
C GLY A 170 -6.00 -3.47 2.01
N ARG A 171 -6.84 -4.45 1.62
CA ARG A 171 -6.42 -5.77 1.12
C ARG A 171 -6.59 -5.86 -0.39
N GLN A 172 -5.54 -6.34 -1.04
CA GLN A 172 -5.39 -6.41 -2.48
C GLN A 172 -5.00 -7.81 -2.91
N THR A 173 -5.62 -8.29 -3.98
CA THR A 173 -5.31 -9.60 -4.55
C THR A 173 -5.02 -9.43 -6.02
N ALA A 174 -3.83 -9.83 -6.45
CA ALA A 174 -3.43 -9.86 -7.85
C ALA A 174 -2.86 -11.23 -8.19
N GLY A 175 -2.97 -11.68 -9.42
CA GLY A 175 -2.40 -12.96 -9.81
C GLY A 175 -3.04 -13.59 -11.03
N THR A 176 -2.54 -14.76 -11.38
CA THR A 176 -3.03 -15.61 -12.46
C THR A 176 -3.73 -16.85 -11.87
N ALA A 177 -4.17 -17.77 -12.73
CA ALA A 177 -4.69 -19.06 -12.28
C ALA A 177 -3.65 -19.91 -11.51
N VAL A 178 -2.36 -19.68 -11.73
CA VAL A 178 -1.27 -20.51 -11.18
C VAL A 178 -0.61 -19.87 -9.96
N GLN A 179 -0.66 -18.54 -9.85
CA GLN A 179 -0.05 -17.81 -8.75
C GLN A 179 -0.92 -16.64 -8.31
N LYS A 180 -1.21 -16.56 -7.01
CA LYS A 180 -1.97 -15.48 -6.38
C LYS A 180 -1.11 -14.75 -5.37
N ILE A 181 -1.19 -13.44 -5.37
CA ILE A 181 -0.48 -12.53 -4.47
C ILE A 181 -1.55 -11.75 -3.71
N ASP A 182 -1.56 -11.91 -2.40
CA ASP A 182 -2.39 -11.17 -1.45
C ASP A 182 -1.52 -10.16 -0.71
N VAL A 183 -1.84 -8.88 -0.81
CA VAL A 183 -1.17 -7.79 -0.08
C VAL A 183 -2.20 -7.11 0.81
N LYS A 184 -1.92 -7.01 2.11
CA LYS A 184 -2.79 -6.32 3.06
C LYS A 184 -2.02 -5.23 3.80
N TYR A 185 -2.54 -4.01 3.76
CA TYR A 185 -2.10 -2.91 4.61
C TYR A 185 -3.00 -2.82 5.85
N THR A 186 -2.38 -2.75 7.03
CA THR A 186 -3.04 -2.42 8.30
C THR A 186 -2.34 -1.23 8.89
N CYS A 187 -3.07 -0.13 9.12
CA CYS A 187 -2.46 1.13 9.51
C CYS A 187 -3.01 1.71 10.82
N SER A 188 -2.20 2.55 11.45
CA SER A 188 -2.55 3.34 12.63
C SER A 188 -1.93 4.74 12.57
N SER A 189 -2.45 5.65 13.38
CA SER A 189 -2.01 7.05 13.46
C SER A 189 -0.64 7.27 14.11
N GLY A 190 0.05 6.19 14.53
CA GLY A 190 1.32 6.21 15.25
C GLY A 190 1.32 7.03 16.54
N THR A 191 2.51 7.24 17.12
CA THR A 191 2.71 8.17 18.23
C THR A 191 3.40 9.43 17.72
N ALA A 192 2.88 10.60 18.12
CA ALA A 192 3.62 11.84 17.96
C ALA A 192 4.88 11.75 18.81
N GLY A 193 6.06 11.90 18.20
CA GLY A 193 7.31 11.93 18.95
C GLY A 193 7.31 13.13 19.89
N LEU A 194 6.94 12.93 21.16
CA LEU A 194 7.15 13.94 22.20
C LEU A 194 8.66 14.15 22.30
N TYR A 195 9.13 15.34 21.94
CA TYR A 195 10.48 15.79 22.25
C TYR A 195 10.66 15.70 23.77
N SER A 196 11.53 14.80 24.23
CA SER A 196 11.87 14.65 25.64
C SER A 196 12.62 15.90 26.12
N GLY A 197 11.90 16.87 26.67
CA GLY A 197 12.46 18.12 27.17
C GLY A 197 11.69 18.78 28.32
N LEU A 198 10.71 18.09 28.92
CA LEU A 198 10.00 18.58 30.11
C LEU A 198 10.07 17.54 31.22
N THR A 199 11.14 17.57 32.01
CA THR A 199 11.15 16.97 33.33
C THR A 199 10.22 17.78 34.24
N LEU A 200 8.96 17.35 34.35
CA LEU A 200 8.10 17.78 35.46
C LEU A 200 8.51 16.98 36.69
N SER A 201 9.52 17.49 37.41
CA SER A 201 9.85 17.06 38.76
C SER A 201 8.68 17.44 39.68
N PHE A 202 7.72 16.54 39.87
CA PHE A 202 6.77 16.67 40.97
C PHE A 202 7.50 16.33 42.27
N ILE A 203 8.08 17.35 42.90
CA ILE A 203 8.48 17.29 44.31
C ILE A 203 7.18 17.30 45.11
N ALA A 204 6.78 16.13 45.63
CA ALA A 204 5.77 16.06 46.67
C ALA A 204 6.41 16.52 47.99
N ILE A 205 6.26 17.80 48.34
CA ILE A 205 6.60 18.29 49.68
C ILE A 205 5.46 17.86 50.61
N LEU A 206 5.75 16.89 51.47
CA LEU A 206 5.00 16.61 52.69
C LEU A 206 5.08 17.84 53.60
N ILE A 207 3.95 18.50 53.84
CA ILE A 207 3.81 19.44 54.96
C ILE A 207 2.74 18.89 55.88
N ASN A 208 3.21 18.35 57.00
CA ASN A 208 2.40 17.98 58.15
C ASN A 208 1.65 19.21 58.66
N GLY A 209 0.32 19.12 58.75
CA GLY A 209 -0.52 20.07 59.47
C GLY A 209 -0.41 19.83 60.98
N LEU A 210 0.43 20.62 61.65
CA LEU A 210 0.41 20.87 63.09
C LEU A 210 -0.13 22.30 63.30
N GLY A 211 -1.12 22.45 64.18
CA GLY A 211 -1.61 23.76 64.67
C GLY A 211 -3.14 23.81 64.82
N GLN A 212 -3.69 23.36 65.97
CA GLN A 212 -4.11 24.19 67.11
C GLN A 212 -5.49 24.86 66.96
N SER A 213 -6.49 24.27 67.63
CA SER A 213 -7.30 24.89 68.70
C SER A 213 -8.05 23.81 69.46
#